data_AF-A0A935V6D2-F1
#
_entry.id   AF-A0A935V6D2-F1
#
_cell.length_a   1.000
_cell.length_b   1.000
_cell.length_c   1.000
_cell.angle_alpha   90.00
_cell.angle_beta   90.00
_cell.angle_gamma   90.00
#
_symmetry.space_group_name_H-M   'P 1'
#
loop_
_entity.id
_entity.type
_entity.pdbx_description
1 polymer ?
#
loop_
_entity_poly.entity_id
_entity_poly.type
_entity_poly.pdbx_seq_one_letter_code
_entity_poly.pdbx_strand_id
1 'polypeptide(L)'
;MSERKLFAHELEARLDELLLLSLRQRSAEEPAALLEALPRAMQERVLHWAGVAAQTSDDLGWLIASLAAEQAAGLGPRLDDWVRAGLDAYDRSGLAATRRALNEFAEAHRTSSRHSREGIAFTAIEGRLSRFLHALDGRPLKLASGPRAWTDSETLWLPERLEVAADAPGNRRLYKAIAALLWAQTRFGSFNIDPEPELERWPDREAALAWMAVFEAMRLEACIARELPGLALEIAGLRGPWPPELAAAADKLAQAQATAADSLACMAEIRTVGAGDTPSFPHVGAIDPIAARRVRAARIARELAVVRRALNVIAATDTKAGAADNPDYPPLAAEAGMQAVDPQADLQGDLVPCRPRPARRRSR
;
A
#
# COMPACT_ATOMS: atom_id res chain seq x y z
N MET A 1 -71.21 17.85 27.72
CA MET A 1 -70.86 16.49 28.18
C MET A 1 -71.85 15.54 27.53
N SER A 2 -71.41 14.76 26.53
CA SER A 2 -72.27 13.82 25.80
C SER A 2 -72.35 12.51 26.58
N GLU A 3 -73.52 12.14 27.08
CA GLU A 3 -73.79 10.90 27.85
C GLU A 3 -73.93 9.65 26.95
N ARG A 4 -73.38 9.68 25.74
CA ARG A 4 -73.39 8.52 24.83
C ARG A 4 -72.23 7.60 25.16
N LYS A 5 -72.52 6.32 25.42
CA LYS A 5 -71.49 5.26 25.51
C LYS A 5 -70.77 5.10 24.17
N LEU A 6 -69.43 5.00 24.21
CA LEU A 6 -68.61 4.66 23.05
C LEU A 6 -68.80 3.18 22.71
N PHE A 7 -68.92 2.88 21.42
CA PHE A 7 -68.99 1.50 20.94
C PHE A 7 -67.59 0.86 20.92
N ALA A 8 -67.54 -0.47 20.93
CA ALA A 8 -66.28 -1.23 21.05
C ALA A 8 -65.20 -0.80 20.04
N HIS A 9 -65.57 -0.55 18.78
CA HIS A 9 -64.64 -0.10 17.73
C HIS A 9 -64.14 1.35 17.92
N GLU A 10 -64.91 2.21 18.58
CA GLU A 10 -64.51 3.59 18.90
C GLU A 10 -63.56 3.62 20.12
N LEU A 11 -63.72 2.66 21.04
CA LEU A 11 -62.80 2.43 22.15
C LEU A 11 -61.50 1.78 21.66
N GLU A 12 -61.57 0.84 20.73
CA GLU A 12 -60.41 0.18 20.12
C GLU A 12 -59.53 1.20 19.37
N ALA A 13 -60.11 2.05 18.53
CA ALA A 13 -59.37 3.12 17.85
C ALA A 13 -58.74 4.14 18.83
N ARG A 14 -59.42 4.45 19.93
CA ARG A 14 -58.87 5.34 20.99
C ARG A 14 -57.82 4.67 21.85
N LEU A 15 -57.92 3.36 22.08
CA LEU A 15 -56.92 2.58 22.80
C LEU A 15 -55.68 2.36 21.94
N ASP A 16 -55.83 2.17 20.63
CA ASP A 16 -54.71 2.17 19.68
C ASP A 16 -53.97 3.53 19.67
N GLU A 17 -54.72 4.63 19.77
CA GLU A 17 -54.19 6.00 19.86
C GLU A 17 -53.54 6.30 21.23
N LEU A 18 -54.09 5.77 22.34
CA LEU A 18 -53.60 6.01 23.71
C LEU A 18 -52.50 5.04 24.16
N LEU A 19 -52.45 3.82 23.64
CA LEU A 19 -51.56 2.73 24.10
C LEU A 19 -50.31 2.53 23.22
N LEU A 20 -50.04 3.40 22.23
CA LEU A 20 -48.85 3.32 21.37
C LEU A 20 -48.66 1.93 20.73
N LEU A 21 -49.72 1.34 20.17
CA LEU A 21 -49.64 0.05 19.45
C LEU A 21 -48.77 0.11 18.17
N SER A 22 -48.21 1.27 17.83
CA SER A 22 -47.11 1.49 16.87
C SER A 22 -45.78 0.80 17.22
N LEU A 23 -45.64 0.19 18.40
CA LEU A 23 -44.52 -0.73 18.69
C LEU A 23 -44.50 -1.98 17.78
N ARG A 24 -45.57 -2.26 17.02
CA ARG A 24 -45.67 -3.43 16.13
C ARG A 24 -45.14 -3.25 14.69
N GLN A 25 -44.54 -2.11 14.32
CA GLN A 25 -43.90 -1.95 12.99
C GLN A 25 -42.37 -1.87 13.01
N ARG A 26 -41.74 -2.00 14.19
CA ARG A 26 -40.28 -1.96 14.31
C ARG A 26 -39.71 -3.37 14.22
N SER A 27 -39.53 -3.86 13.01
CA SER A 27 -38.79 -5.11 12.81
C SER A 27 -37.31 -4.89 13.08
N ALA A 28 -36.70 -5.75 13.89
CA ALA A 28 -35.26 -5.79 14.09
C ALA A 28 -34.53 -6.49 12.93
N GLU A 29 -35.27 -7.03 11.97
CA GLU A 29 -34.77 -7.83 10.84
C GLU A 29 -33.81 -7.04 9.95
N GLU A 30 -34.16 -5.80 9.59
CA GLU A 30 -33.34 -4.96 8.71
C GLU A 30 -32.03 -4.51 9.39
N PRO A 31 -32.03 -3.96 10.62
CA PRO A 31 -30.80 -3.72 11.36
C PRO A 31 -29.97 -4.99 11.62
N ALA A 32 -30.61 -6.13 11.92
CA ALA A 32 -29.91 -7.39 12.16
C ALA A 32 -29.19 -7.90 10.91
N ALA A 33 -29.84 -7.82 9.74
CA ALA A 33 -29.25 -8.20 8.46
C ALA A 33 -28.03 -7.31 8.10
N LEU A 34 -28.12 -6.00 8.36
CA LEU A 34 -27.00 -5.08 8.16
C LEU A 34 -25.83 -5.36 9.13
N LEU A 35 -26.13 -5.68 10.38
CA LEU A 35 -25.13 -5.99 11.40
C LEU A 35 -24.45 -7.35 11.17
N GLU A 36 -25.12 -8.31 10.54
CA GLU A 36 -24.57 -9.64 10.21
C GLU A 36 -23.26 -9.54 9.42
N ALA A 37 -23.17 -8.59 8.49
CA ALA A 37 -21.98 -8.36 7.67
C ALA A 37 -20.79 -7.74 8.43
N LEU A 38 -20.98 -7.26 9.66
CA LEU A 38 -19.93 -6.63 10.46
C LEU A 38 -19.12 -7.66 11.26
N PRO A 39 -17.84 -7.37 11.59
CA PRO A 39 -17.06 -8.22 12.49
C PRO A 39 -17.73 -8.36 13.86
N ARG A 40 -17.59 -9.54 14.49
CA ARG A 40 -18.21 -9.85 15.81
C ARG A 40 -17.96 -8.78 16.86
N ALA A 41 -16.72 -8.27 16.95
CA ALA A 41 -16.38 -7.20 17.90
C ALA A 41 -17.18 -5.91 17.67
N MET A 42 -17.52 -5.58 16.43
CA MET A 42 -18.36 -4.42 16.10
C MET A 42 -19.82 -4.69 16.41
N GLN A 43 -20.32 -5.90 16.10
CA GLN A 43 -21.68 -6.33 16.45
C GLN A 43 -21.91 -6.21 17.96
N GLU A 44 -21.00 -6.72 18.79
CA GLU A 44 -21.14 -6.67 20.24
C GLU A 44 -21.10 -5.25 20.79
N ARG A 45 -20.29 -4.35 20.20
CA ARG A 45 -20.28 -2.92 20.57
C ARG A 45 -21.61 -2.25 20.27
N VAL A 46 -22.19 -2.50 19.09
CA VAL A 46 -23.51 -1.96 18.73
C VAL A 46 -24.59 -2.49 19.67
N LEU A 47 -24.60 -3.79 19.95
CA LEU A 47 -25.57 -4.43 20.85
C LEU A 47 -25.43 -3.90 22.29
N HIS A 48 -24.20 -3.73 22.77
CA HIS A 48 -23.93 -3.14 24.08
C HIS A 48 -24.56 -1.76 24.22
N TRP A 49 -24.28 -0.86 23.27
CA TRP A 49 -24.79 0.51 23.30
C TRP A 49 -26.30 0.61 23.08
N ALA A 50 -26.86 -0.22 22.20
CA ALA A 50 -28.31 -0.32 22.04
C ALA A 50 -28.99 -0.78 23.35
N GLY A 51 -28.39 -1.74 24.06
CA GLY A 51 -28.85 -2.20 25.37
C GLY A 51 -28.74 -1.13 26.46
N VAL A 52 -27.64 -0.36 26.50
CA VAL A 52 -27.48 0.77 27.42
C VAL A 52 -28.55 1.83 27.17
N ALA A 53 -28.80 2.16 25.90
CA ALA A 53 -29.82 3.13 25.50
C ALA A 53 -31.25 2.68 25.82
N ALA A 54 -31.55 1.39 25.61
CA ALA A 54 -32.86 0.80 25.89
C ALA A 54 -33.25 0.88 27.37
N GLN A 55 -32.27 0.88 28.29
CA GLN A 55 -32.55 1.09 29.72
C GLN A 55 -33.17 2.46 30.02
N THR A 56 -32.93 3.45 29.16
CA THR A 56 -33.47 4.81 29.29
C THR A 56 -34.78 4.96 28.51
N SER A 57 -34.84 4.41 27.30
CA SER A 57 -36.04 4.38 26.47
C SER A 57 -35.90 3.33 25.36
N ASP A 58 -36.91 2.50 25.17
CA ASP A 58 -36.96 1.52 24.07
C ASP A 58 -36.84 2.20 22.70
N ASP A 59 -37.38 3.42 22.55
CA ASP A 59 -37.26 4.22 21.33
C ASP A 59 -35.83 4.64 21.05
N LEU A 60 -35.08 4.98 22.10
CA LEU A 60 -33.68 5.38 22.02
C LEU A 60 -32.78 4.18 21.69
N GLY A 61 -33.04 3.03 22.32
CA GLY A 61 -32.38 1.77 22.01
C GLY A 61 -32.57 1.36 20.55
N TRP A 62 -33.81 1.43 20.05
CA TRP A 62 -34.11 1.14 18.65
C TRP A 62 -33.46 2.14 17.69
N LEU A 63 -33.49 3.44 18.01
CA LEU A 63 -32.87 4.49 17.19
C LEU A 63 -31.36 4.26 17.04
N ILE A 64 -30.67 3.98 18.16
CA ILE A 64 -29.24 3.72 18.15
C ILE A 64 -28.92 2.43 17.38
N ALA A 65 -29.68 1.34 17.60
CA ALA A 65 -29.48 0.10 16.87
C ALA A 65 -29.63 0.28 15.35
N SER A 66 -30.68 0.98 14.93
CA SER A 66 -30.98 1.17 13.50
C SER A 66 -29.94 2.06 12.81
N LEU A 67 -29.59 3.20 13.41
CA LEU A 67 -28.58 4.10 12.84
C LEU A 67 -27.17 3.50 12.90
N ALA A 68 -26.84 2.76 13.97
CA ALA A 68 -25.55 2.09 14.07
C ALA A 68 -25.40 0.97 13.03
N ALA A 69 -26.46 0.24 12.70
CA ALA A 69 -26.43 -0.77 11.64
C ALA A 69 -25.98 -0.19 10.28
N GLU A 70 -26.38 1.04 9.97
CA GLU A 70 -25.95 1.74 8.76
C GLU A 70 -24.55 2.36 8.87
N GLN A 71 -24.22 2.95 10.03
CA GLN A 71 -23.06 3.85 10.16
C GLN A 71 -21.82 3.20 10.81
N ALA A 72 -21.97 2.06 11.49
CA ALA A 72 -20.89 1.46 12.31
C ALA A 72 -19.65 1.10 11.49
N ALA A 73 -19.82 0.61 10.26
CA ALA A 73 -18.71 0.32 9.35
C ALA A 73 -17.86 1.57 9.04
N GLY A 74 -18.52 2.71 8.80
CA GLY A 74 -17.85 3.98 8.48
C GLY A 74 -17.26 4.68 9.70
N LEU A 75 -17.85 4.49 10.89
CA LEU A 75 -17.39 5.09 12.14
C LEU A 75 -16.22 4.33 12.76
N GLY A 76 -16.20 3.00 12.64
CA GLY A 76 -15.13 2.14 13.16
C GLY A 76 -14.83 2.39 14.65
N PRO A 77 -13.63 2.87 15.02
CA PRO A 77 -13.32 3.19 16.41
C PRO A 77 -14.22 4.28 17.03
N ARG A 78 -14.70 5.23 16.23
CA ARG A 78 -15.47 6.42 16.68
C ARG A 78 -16.91 6.13 17.07
N LEU A 79 -17.35 4.87 17.00
CA LEU A 79 -18.71 4.46 17.35
C LEU A 79 -19.08 4.86 18.79
N ASP A 80 -18.17 4.71 19.75
CA ASP A 80 -18.47 5.01 21.16
C ASP A 80 -18.70 6.52 21.38
N ASP A 81 -17.88 7.37 20.75
CA ASP A 81 -18.03 8.82 20.80
C ASP A 81 -19.34 9.26 20.12
N TRP A 82 -19.68 8.60 19.01
CA TRP A 82 -20.92 8.85 18.27
C TRP A 82 -22.14 8.53 19.14
N VAL A 83 -22.17 7.37 19.82
CA VAL A 83 -23.28 7.03 20.72
C VAL A 83 -23.37 8.01 21.90
N ARG A 84 -22.24 8.34 22.54
CA ARG A 84 -22.20 9.29 23.66
C ARG A 84 -22.77 10.66 23.28
N ALA A 85 -22.41 11.18 22.09
CA ALA A 85 -22.96 12.43 21.59
C ALA A 85 -24.49 12.36 21.40
N GLY A 86 -25.02 11.20 21.00
CA GLY A 86 -26.46 10.97 20.88
C GLY A 86 -27.18 10.91 22.24
N LEU A 87 -26.59 10.24 23.23
CA LEU A 87 -27.11 10.17 24.59
C LEU A 87 -27.13 11.58 25.23
N ASP A 88 -26.04 12.34 25.10
CA ASP A 88 -25.98 13.72 25.57
C ASP A 88 -27.05 14.62 24.92
N ALA A 89 -27.36 14.39 23.64
CA ALA A 89 -28.41 15.12 22.94
C ALA A 89 -29.81 14.67 23.39
N TYR A 90 -29.98 13.39 23.73
CA TYR A 90 -31.22 12.85 24.26
C TYR A 90 -31.57 13.51 25.60
N ASP A 91 -30.61 13.55 26.52
CA ASP A 91 -30.80 14.10 27.87
C ASP A 91 -31.20 15.58 27.85
N ARG A 92 -30.75 16.32 26.82
CA ARG A 92 -31.07 17.75 26.65
C ARG A 92 -32.40 18.00 25.97
N SER A 93 -32.78 17.20 24.98
CA SER A 93 -33.84 17.60 24.02
C SER A 93 -34.58 16.43 23.34
N GLY A 94 -34.41 15.20 23.82
CA GLY A 94 -35.15 14.02 23.39
C GLY A 94 -34.76 13.46 22.00
N LEU A 95 -35.54 12.47 21.54
CA LEU A 95 -35.23 11.62 20.37
C LEU A 95 -34.92 12.38 19.07
N ALA A 96 -35.64 13.47 18.79
CA ALA A 96 -35.44 14.25 17.57
C ALA A 96 -34.08 14.95 17.55
N ALA A 97 -33.62 15.43 18.70
CA ALA A 97 -32.29 16.02 18.86
C ALA A 97 -31.21 14.94 18.78
N THR A 98 -31.44 13.76 19.35
CA THR A 98 -30.53 12.61 19.23
C THR A 98 -30.31 12.21 17.77
N ARG A 99 -31.39 11.97 17.01
CA ARG A 99 -31.28 11.60 15.59
C ARG A 99 -30.48 12.63 14.80
N ARG A 100 -30.72 13.92 15.06
CA ARG A 100 -30.00 15.02 14.42
C ARG A 100 -28.52 15.00 14.78
N ALA A 101 -28.19 14.95 16.05
CA ALA A 101 -26.81 14.94 16.54
C ALA A 101 -26.01 13.73 16.00
N LEU A 102 -26.63 12.55 15.98
CA LEU A 102 -26.03 11.34 15.43
C LEU A 102 -25.76 11.46 13.92
N ASN A 103 -26.72 11.98 13.15
CA ASN A 103 -26.53 12.20 11.72
C ASN A 103 -25.49 13.29 11.41
N GLU A 104 -25.51 14.40 12.15
CA GLU A 104 -24.54 15.49 12.02
C GLU A 104 -23.12 15.02 12.36
N PHE A 105 -22.95 14.22 13.43
CA PHE A 105 -21.66 13.64 13.76
C PHE A 105 -21.17 12.70 12.65
N ALA A 106 -22.04 11.81 12.14
CA ALA A 106 -21.69 10.90 11.06
C ALA A 106 -21.33 11.67 9.77
N GLU A 107 -22.09 12.72 9.43
CA GLU A 107 -21.81 13.58 8.28
C GLU A 107 -20.51 14.36 8.45
N ALA A 108 -20.27 14.95 9.63
CA ALA A 108 -19.04 15.64 9.95
C ALA A 108 -17.83 14.69 9.90
N HIS A 109 -17.99 13.45 10.37
CA HIS A 109 -16.96 12.43 10.26
C HIS A 109 -16.68 12.05 8.79
N ARG A 110 -17.72 11.78 7.99
CA ARG A 110 -17.57 11.50 6.55
C ARG A 110 -16.94 12.68 5.80
N THR A 111 -17.36 13.89 6.14
CA THR A 111 -16.86 15.15 5.57
C THR A 111 -15.41 15.40 5.97
N SER A 112 -15.04 15.22 7.24
CA SER A 112 -13.65 15.31 7.70
C SER A 112 -12.79 14.24 7.03
N SER A 113 -13.26 13.00 6.92
CA SER A 113 -12.55 11.94 6.21
C SER A 113 -12.39 12.22 4.71
N ARG A 114 -13.32 12.97 4.10
CA ARG A 114 -13.23 13.45 2.70
C ARG A 114 -12.30 14.66 2.54
N HIS A 115 -12.37 15.65 3.43
CA HIS A 115 -11.57 16.88 3.41
C HIS A 115 -10.12 16.62 3.82
N SER A 116 -9.90 15.65 4.69
CA SER A 116 -8.57 15.27 5.14
C SER A 116 -7.82 14.43 4.08
N ARG A 117 -8.48 14.10 2.95
CA ARG A 117 -7.82 13.79 1.66
C ARG A 117 -7.18 15.02 1.00
N GLU A 118 -6.54 15.90 1.79
CA GLU A 118 -5.53 16.80 1.25
C GLU A 118 -4.33 15.95 0.84
N GLY A 119 -4.42 15.40 -0.37
CA GLY A 119 -3.31 14.72 -0.98
C GLY A 119 -2.11 15.67 -1.06
N ILE A 120 -0.92 15.11 -0.92
CA ILE A 120 0.32 15.87 -1.02
C ILE A 120 1.03 15.54 -2.33
N ALA A 121 1.41 16.59 -3.06
CA ALA A 121 2.23 16.46 -4.24
C ALA A 121 3.66 16.04 -3.86
N PHE A 122 4.27 15.19 -4.67
CA PHE A 122 5.65 14.75 -4.48
C PHE A 122 6.63 15.94 -4.43
N THR A 123 6.42 16.95 -5.28
CA THR A 123 7.23 18.18 -5.34
C THR A 123 7.30 18.92 -4.00
N ALA A 124 6.26 18.85 -3.16
CA ALA A 124 6.23 19.50 -1.85
C ALA A 124 7.18 18.85 -0.82
N ILE A 125 7.63 17.62 -1.07
CA ILE A 125 8.43 16.83 -0.11
C ILE A 125 9.74 16.32 -0.69
N GLU A 126 9.95 16.40 -2.00
CA GLU A 126 11.10 15.88 -2.72
C GLU A 126 12.43 16.26 -2.04
N GLY A 127 12.63 17.54 -1.72
CA GLY A 127 13.85 18.00 -1.07
C GLY A 127 14.09 17.38 0.32
N ARG A 128 13.02 17.10 1.08
CA ARG A 128 13.12 16.41 2.38
C ARG A 128 13.44 14.93 2.18
N LEU A 129 12.78 14.26 1.24
CA LEU A 129 13.02 12.85 0.92
C LEU A 129 14.43 12.63 0.39
N SER A 130 14.92 13.52 -0.48
CA SER A 130 16.28 13.45 -1.02
C SER A 130 17.33 13.48 0.10
N ARG A 131 17.20 14.40 1.07
CA ARG A 131 18.08 14.45 2.25
C ARG A 131 17.98 13.21 3.13
N PHE A 132 16.76 12.71 3.33
CA PHE A 132 16.52 11.48 4.08
C PHE A 132 17.22 10.28 3.43
N LEU A 133 17.05 10.08 2.12
CA LEU A 133 17.68 8.99 1.38
C LEU A 133 19.20 9.14 1.31
N HIS A 134 19.70 10.36 1.16
CA HIS A 134 21.13 10.63 1.19
C HIS A 134 21.75 10.22 2.54
N ALA A 135 21.04 10.46 3.65
CA ALA A 135 21.47 10.02 4.97
C ALA A 135 21.44 8.49 5.15
N LEU A 136 20.57 7.77 4.41
CA LEU A 136 20.48 6.30 4.47
C LEU A 136 21.53 5.61 3.59
N ASP A 137 21.66 6.05 2.34
CA ASP A 137 22.48 5.35 1.33
C ASP A 137 23.93 5.87 1.29
N GLY A 138 24.22 7.00 1.95
CA GLY A 138 25.52 7.70 1.91
C GLY A 138 25.84 8.32 0.54
N ARG A 139 25.03 8.05 -0.48
CA ARG A 139 25.12 8.59 -1.84
C ARG A 139 23.76 9.13 -2.30
N PRO A 140 23.74 10.08 -3.24
CA PRO A 140 22.48 10.60 -3.75
C PRO A 140 21.79 9.56 -4.64
N LEU A 141 20.64 9.04 -4.19
CA LEU A 141 19.70 8.33 -5.06
C LEU A 141 18.83 9.35 -5.80
N LYS A 142 18.57 9.07 -7.09
CA LYS A 142 17.69 9.94 -7.89
C LYS A 142 16.25 9.71 -7.47
N LEU A 143 15.50 10.79 -7.32
CA LEU A 143 14.06 10.74 -7.15
C LEU A 143 13.40 11.26 -8.43
N ALA A 144 12.30 10.61 -8.82
CA ALA A 144 11.49 11.04 -9.94
C ALA A 144 10.01 10.84 -9.63
N SER A 145 9.15 11.64 -10.27
CA SER A 145 7.72 11.39 -10.25
C SER A 145 7.34 10.35 -11.31
N GLY A 146 6.40 9.46 -11.00
CA GLY A 146 5.87 8.47 -11.93
C GLY A 146 4.45 8.05 -11.57
N PRO A 147 3.78 7.25 -12.42
CA PRO A 147 2.41 6.81 -12.20
C PRO A 147 2.26 5.79 -11.07
N ARG A 148 3.33 5.06 -10.75
CA ARG A 148 3.41 4.09 -9.64
C ARG A 148 4.73 4.21 -8.91
N ALA A 149 4.79 3.72 -7.68
CA ALA A 149 6.03 3.58 -6.94
C ALA A 149 6.84 2.38 -7.46
N TRP A 150 8.09 2.57 -7.87
CA TRP A 150 9.01 1.48 -8.26
C TRP A 150 10.47 1.99 -8.35
N THR A 151 11.43 1.09 -8.55
CA THR A 151 12.85 1.42 -8.69
C THR A 151 13.55 0.59 -9.77
N ASP A 152 14.51 1.19 -10.45
CA ASP A 152 15.44 0.53 -11.37
C ASP A 152 16.84 0.33 -10.74
N SER A 153 16.93 0.49 -9.42
CA SER A 153 18.16 0.48 -8.61
C SER A 153 19.05 1.74 -8.64
N GLU A 154 18.78 2.71 -9.51
CA GLU A 154 19.45 4.03 -9.50
C GLU A 154 18.48 5.19 -9.20
N THR A 155 17.23 5.05 -9.62
CA THR A 155 16.17 6.04 -9.48
C THR A 155 14.98 5.41 -8.74
N LEU A 156 14.43 6.14 -7.76
CA LEU A 156 13.19 5.79 -7.10
C LEU A 156 12.07 6.64 -7.69
N TRP A 157 11.14 6.01 -8.41
CA TRP A 157 9.93 6.67 -8.87
C TRP A 157 8.87 6.63 -7.79
N LEU A 158 8.30 7.79 -7.49
CA LEU A 158 7.23 7.97 -6.52
C LEU A 158 5.98 8.56 -7.21
N PRO A 159 4.77 8.23 -6.73
CA PRO A 159 3.54 8.82 -7.26
C PRO A 159 3.61 10.35 -7.27
N GLU A 160 3.02 10.99 -8.28
CA GLU A 160 2.96 12.47 -8.35
C GLU A 160 2.21 13.07 -7.16
N ARG A 161 1.19 12.36 -6.68
CA ARG A 161 0.34 12.77 -5.57
C ARG A 161 -0.07 11.54 -4.77
N LEU A 162 -0.07 11.68 -3.44
CA LEU A 162 -0.62 10.68 -2.53
C LEU A 162 -1.78 11.28 -1.73
N GLU A 163 -2.91 10.60 -1.76
CA GLU A 163 -4.15 10.95 -1.05
C GLU A 163 -4.76 9.75 -0.32
N VAL A 164 -3.89 8.81 0.09
CA VAL A 164 -4.29 7.54 0.71
C VAL A 164 -4.50 7.68 2.21
N ALA A 165 -3.59 8.41 2.89
CA ALA A 165 -3.68 8.60 4.32
C ALA A 165 -4.80 9.60 4.66
N ALA A 166 -5.27 9.50 5.90
CA ALA A 166 -6.30 10.37 6.42
C ALA A 166 -5.89 11.84 6.42
N ASP A 167 -4.61 12.21 6.45
CA ASP A 167 -4.16 13.61 6.51
C ASP A 167 -2.84 13.85 5.75
N ALA A 168 -2.49 15.11 5.48
CA ALA A 168 -1.23 15.47 4.82
C ALA A 168 0.04 14.99 5.58
N PRO A 169 0.13 15.06 6.93
CA PRO A 169 1.18 14.39 7.69
C PRO A 169 1.29 12.88 7.44
N GLY A 170 0.17 12.17 7.38
CA GLY A 170 0.08 10.76 7.03
C GLY A 170 0.62 10.47 5.64
N ASN A 171 0.22 11.25 4.64
CA ASN A 171 0.72 11.10 3.27
C ASN A 171 2.24 11.39 3.18
N ARG A 172 2.76 12.34 3.98
CA ARG A 172 4.22 12.56 4.10
C ARG A 172 4.96 11.35 4.66
N ARG A 173 4.42 10.73 5.72
CA ARG A 173 4.98 9.49 6.29
C ARG A 173 4.90 8.34 5.30
N LEU A 174 3.81 8.24 4.54
CA LEU A 174 3.63 7.23 3.51
C LEU A 174 4.67 7.35 2.38
N TYR A 175 4.91 8.55 1.86
CA TYR A 175 5.99 8.78 0.90
C TYR A 175 7.36 8.35 1.43
N LYS A 176 7.65 8.65 2.70
CA LYS A 176 8.89 8.24 3.36
C LYS A 176 8.99 6.72 3.46
N ALA A 177 7.91 6.03 3.81
CA ALA A 177 7.84 4.57 3.87
C ALA A 177 8.06 3.92 2.50
N ILE A 178 7.39 4.42 1.45
CA ILE A 178 7.58 3.96 0.07
C ILE A 178 9.04 4.14 -0.34
N ALA A 179 9.59 5.35 -0.16
CA ALA A 179 10.98 5.65 -0.51
C ALA A 179 11.98 4.75 0.25
N ALA A 180 11.73 4.49 1.53
CA ALA A 180 12.54 3.59 2.34
C ALA A 180 12.48 2.14 1.83
N LEU A 181 11.30 1.62 1.47
CA LEU A 181 11.18 0.27 0.92
C LEU A 181 11.83 0.15 -0.45
N LEU A 182 11.67 1.13 -1.34
CA LEU A 182 12.35 1.13 -2.64
C LEU A 182 13.87 1.22 -2.49
N TRP A 183 14.38 2.03 -1.56
CA TRP A 183 15.81 2.03 -1.20
C TRP A 183 16.25 0.65 -0.67
N ALA A 184 15.48 0.07 0.23
CA ALA A 184 15.76 -1.22 0.84
C ALA A 184 15.85 -2.34 -0.21
N GLN A 185 15.04 -2.30 -1.27
CA GLN A 185 15.14 -3.24 -2.39
C GLN A 185 16.55 -3.25 -3.02
N THR A 186 17.16 -2.07 -3.14
CA THR A 186 18.51 -1.91 -3.68
C THR A 186 19.60 -2.32 -2.68
N ARG A 187 19.40 -2.01 -1.41
CA ARG A 187 20.38 -2.20 -0.32
C ARG A 187 20.46 -3.65 0.18
N PHE A 188 19.33 -4.35 0.22
CA PHE A 188 19.21 -5.71 0.74
C PHE A 188 18.99 -6.76 -0.35
N GLY A 189 19.39 -6.46 -1.59
CA GLY A 189 19.62 -7.46 -2.63
C GLY A 189 18.37 -8.08 -3.25
N SER A 190 17.23 -7.39 -3.28
CA SER A 190 15.99 -7.88 -3.92
C SER A 190 16.19 -8.32 -5.37
N PHE A 191 17.10 -7.64 -6.08
CA PHE A 191 17.40 -7.89 -7.50
C PHE A 191 18.60 -8.83 -7.73
N ASN A 192 19.11 -9.49 -6.68
CA ASN A 192 20.21 -10.45 -6.81
C ASN A 192 19.77 -11.81 -7.34
N ILE A 193 18.48 -12.14 -7.24
CA ILE A 193 17.91 -13.38 -7.74
C ILE A 193 17.13 -13.14 -9.03
N ASP A 194 17.07 -14.16 -9.88
CA ASP A 194 16.20 -14.17 -11.05
C ASP A 194 14.83 -14.81 -10.74
N PRO A 195 13.73 -14.04 -10.67
CA PRO A 195 12.41 -14.57 -10.47
C PRO A 195 11.77 -15.05 -11.78
N GLU A 196 12.36 -14.78 -12.95
CA GLU A 196 11.74 -15.12 -14.24
C GLU A 196 11.33 -16.60 -14.37
N PRO A 197 12.16 -17.58 -13.97
CA PRO A 197 11.77 -18.99 -14.04
C PRO A 197 10.53 -19.35 -13.23
N GLU A 198 10.24 -18.58 -12.18
CA GLU A 198 9.04 -18.77 -11.38
C GLU A 198 7.88 -17.93 -11.95
N LEU A 199 8.11 -16.69 -12.39
CA LEU A 199 7.10 -15.83 -13.03
C LEU A 199 6.48 -16.50 -14.27
N GLU A 200 7.24 -17.26 -15.05
CA GLU A 200 6.74 -18.03 -16.20
C GLU A 200 5.72 -19.11 -15.84
N ARG A 201 5.71 -19.55 -14.57
CA ARG A 201 4.77 -20.57 -14.07
C ARG A 201 3.45 -19.97 -13.58
N TRP A 202 3.37 -18.65 -13.49
CA TRP A 202 2.16 -17.95 -13.10
C TRP A 202 1.27 -17.68 -14.31
N PRO A 203 -0.06 -17.88 -14.21
CA PRO A 203 -0.99 -17.50 -15.28
C PRO A 203 -1.00 -15.99 -15.56
N ASP A 204 -0.86 -15.19 -14.51
CA ASP A 204 -0.77 -13.72 -14.58
C ASP A 204 0.55 -13.25 -13.97
N ARG A 205 1.37 -12.64 -14.81
CA ARG A 205 2.68 -12.09 -14.45
C ARG A 205 2.57 -10.91 -13.49
N GLU A 206 1.58 -10.03 -13.66
CA GLU A 206 1.43 -8.85 -12.80
C GLU A 206 1.00 -9.27 -11.39
N ALA A 207 0.11 -10.24 -11.28
CA ALA A 207 -0.25 -10.84 -9.99
C ALA A 207 0.97 -11.49 -9.30
N ALA A 208 1.81 -12.20 -10.05
CA ALA A 208 3.03 -12.80 -9.53
C ALA A 208 4.01 -11.74 -9.00
N LEU A 209 4.23 -10.66 -9.76
CA LEU A 209 5.06 -9.52 -9.34
C LEU A 209 4.49 -8.80 -8.12
N ALA A 210 3.16 -8.69 -8.01
CA ALA A 210 2.50 -8.13 -6.84
C ALA A 210 2.73 -9.01 -5.59
N TRP A 211 2.61 -10.33 -5.72
CA TRP A 211 2.94 -11.27 -4.64
C TRP A 211 4.43 -11.19 -4.25
N MET A 212 5.33 -11.11 -5.22
CA MET A 212 6.75 -10.88 -4.95
C MET A 212 6.98 -9.58 -4.17
N ALA A 213 6.27 -8.50 -4.52
CA ALA A 213 6.37 -7.22 -3.83
C ALA A 213 5.92 -7.30 -2.36
N VAL A 214 4.87 -8.07 -2.06
CA VAL A 214 4.40 -8.31 -0.68
C VAL A 214 5.43 -9.08 0.14
N PHE A 215 5.95 -10.19 -0.37
CA PHE A 215 6.96 -10.97 0.36
C PHE A 215 8.27 -10.21 0.52
N GLU A 216 8.70 -9.47 -0.50
CA GLU A 216 9.84 -8.58 -0.37
C GLU A 216 9.59 -7.47 0.66
N ALA A 217 8.39 -6.89 0.74
CA ALA A 217 8.08 -5.91 1.77
C ALA A 217 8.22 -6.50 3.18
N MET A 218 7.75 -7.74 3.43
CA MET A 218 7.93 -8.43 4.71
C MET A 218 9.41 -8.58 5.08
N ARG A 219 10.21 -9.09 4.14
CA ARG A 219 11.66 -9.28 4.34
C ARG A 219 12.37 -7.95 4.57
N LEU A 220 12.07 -6.93 3.77
CA LEU A 220 12.71 -5.62 3.81
C LEU A 220 12.31 -4.84 5.06
N GLU A 221 11.05 -4.90 5.52
CA GLU A 221 10.65 -4.34 6.80
C GLU A 221 11.44 -4.95 7.96
N ALA A 222 11.69 -6.27 7.93
CA ALA A 222 12.52 -6.93 8.93
C ALA A 222 14.01 -6.53 8.84
N CYS A 223 14.55 -6.35 7.63
CA CYS A 223 15.88 -5.78 7.43
C CYS A 223 15.98 -4.36 8.02
N ILE A 224 15.00 -3.51 7.72
CA ILE A 224 14.91 -2.14 8.24
C ILE A 224 14.77 -2.16 9.76
N ALA A 225 14.00 -3.09 10.35
CA ALA A 225 13.85 -3.17 11.81
C ALA A 225 15.17 -3.42 12.54
N ARG A 226 16.11 -4.13 11.91
CA ARG A 226 17.45 -4.39 12.48
C ARG A 226 18.37 -3.18 12.39
N GLU A 227 18.38 -2.46 11.27
CA GLU A 227 19.27 -1.31 11.07
C GLU A 227 18.68 0.03 11.57
N LEU A 228 17.34 0.17 11.52
CA LEU A 228 16.60 1.43 11.70
C LEU A 228 15.25 1.17 12.40
N PRO A 229 15.25 0.76 13.70
CA PRO A 229 14.04 0.33 14.40
C PRO A 229 12.94 1.39 14.46
N GLY A 230 13.31 2.68 14.60
CA GLY A 230 12.35 3.79 14.58
C GLY A 230 11.62 3.93 13.25
N LEU A 231 12.30 3.67 12.13
CA LEU A 231 11.68 3.70 10.80
C LEU A 231 10.76 2.49 10.59
N ALA A 232 11.18 1.30 11.06
CA ALA A 232 10.34 0.11 10.99
C ALA A 232 9.04 0.26 11.80
N LEU A 233 9.10 0.86 12.99
CA LEU A 233 7.90 1.17 13.78
C LEU A 233 6.96 2.12 13.05
N GLU A 234 7.50 3.14 12.37
CA GLU A 234 6.72 4.07 11.56
C GLU A 234 6.02 3.34 10.39
N ILE A 235 6.73 2.45 9.69
CA ILE A 235 6.18 1.65 8.59
C ILE A 235 5.09 0.70 9.10
N ALA A 236 5.35 -0.02 10.18
CA ALA A 236 4.38 -0.94 10.78
C ALA A 236 3.10 -0.21 11.25
N GLY A 237 3.25 1.00 11.79
CA GLY A 237 2.11 1.84 12.17
C GLY A 237 1.24 2.30 10.99
N LEU A 238 1.82 2.47 9.80
CA LEU A 238 1.09 2.77 8.56
C LEU A 238 0.44 1.52 7.94
N ARG A 239 1.12 0.38 8.00
CA ARG A 239 0.68 -0.89 7.41
C ARG A 239 -0.45 -1.55 8.21
N GLY A 240 -0.40 -1.47 9.54
CA GLY A 240 -1.20 -2.32 10.41
C GLY A 240 -0.62 -3.74 10.53
N PRO A 241 -1.36 -4.73 11.05
CA PRO A 241 -0.90 -6.12 11.12
C PRO A 241 -0.88 -6.79 9.72
N TRP A 242 0.00 -7.78 9.53
CA TRP A 242 -0.07 -8.65 8.35
C TRP A 242 -1.32 -9.53 8.42
N PRO A 243 -1.93 -9.90 7.27
CA PRO A 243 -3.03 -10.85 7.23
C PRO A 243 -2.64 -12.18 7.91
N PRO A 244 -3.53 -12.80 8.71
CA PRO A 244 -3.23 -14.05 9.40
C PRO A 244 -2.72 -15.16 8.49
N GLU A 245 -3.21 -15.21 7.25
CA GLU A 245 -2.83 -16.18 6.22
C GLU A 245 -1.35 -16.06 5.83
N LEU A 246 -0.76 -14.88 6.02
CA LEU A 246 0.63 -14.57 5.69
C LEU A 246 1.54 -14.52 6.93
N ALA A 247 1.02 -14.77 8.13
CA ALA A 247 1.80 -14.70 9.36
C ALA A 247 3.01 -15.64 9.34
N ALA A 248 2.84 -16.89 8.87
CA ALA A 248 3.93 -17.85 8.76
C ALA A 248 5.02 -17.40 7.77
N ALA A 249 4.63 -16.77 6.66
CA ALA A 249 5.57 -16.21 5.70
C ALA A 249 6.30 -15.00 6.27
N ALA A 250 5.59 -14.13 6.99
CA ALA A 250 6.17 -12.97 7.67
C ALA A 250 7.21 -13.41 8.71
N ASP A 251 6.93 -14.43 9.52
CA ASP A 251 7.87 -14.98 10.51
C ASP A 251 9.11 -15.59 9.84
N LYS A 252 8.93 -16.35 8.74
CA LYS A 252 10.03 -16.91 7.95
C LYS A 252 10.91 -15.81 7.37
N LEU A 253 10.32 -14.77 6.78
CA LEU A 253 11.02 -13.66 6.14
C LEU A 253 11.60 -12.65 7.14
N ALA A 254 11.16 -12.68 8.39
CA ALA A 254 11.73 -11.88 9.47
C ALA A 254 13.08 -12.40 9.97
N GLN A 255 13.43 -13.65 9.67
CA GLN A 255 14.69 -14.26 10.08
C GLN A 255 15.91 -13.45 9.58
N ALA A 256 16.97 -13.40 10.38
CA ALA A 256 18.15 -12.57 10.08
C ALA A 256 18.85 -12.96 8.76
N GLN A 257 18.82 -14.25 8.45
CA GLN A 257 19.39 -14.86 7.26
C GLN A 257 18.47 -14.85 6.03
N ALA A 258 17.23 -14.36 6.15
CA ALA A 258 16.28 -14.36 5.04
C ALA A 258 16.79 -13.50 3.87
N THR A 259 16.74 -14.08 2.68
CA THR A 259 17.21 -13.49 1.42
C THR A 259 16.05 -13.33 0.44
N ALA A 260 16.30 -12.66 -0.69
CA ALA A 260 15.32 -12.58 -1.77
C ALA A 260 14.91 -13.96 -2.33
N ALA A 261 15.73 -15.00 -2.13
CA ALA A 261 15.38 -16.38 -2.47
C ALA A 261 14.25 -16.93 -1.59
N ASP A 262 14.22 -16.55 -0.32
CA ASP A 262 13.15 -16.96 0.60
C ASP A 262 11.83 -16.29 0.23
N SER A 263 11.85 -15.01 -0.17
CA SER A 263 10.67 -14.32 -0.71
C SER A 263 10.15 -14.98 -1.99
N LEU A 264 11.06 -15.37 -2.89
CA LEU A 264 10.72 -16.10 -4.11
C LEU A 264 10.13 -17.49 -3.79
N ALA A 265 10.66 -18.17 -2.79
CA ALA A 265 10.12 -19.45 -2.32
C ALA A 265 8.71 -19.30 -1.74
N CYS A 266 8.44 -18.25 -0.95
CA CYS A 266 7.09 -17.95 -0.47
C CYS A 266 6.12 -17.65 -1.63
N MET A 267 6.57 -16.96 -2.68
CA MET A 267 5.79 -16.75 -3.90
C MET A 267 5.50 -18.09 -4.61
N ALA A 268 6.46 -19.00 -4.70
CA ALA A 268 6.24 -20.32 -5.28
C ALA A 268 5.26 -21.16 -4.44
N GLU A 269 5.35 -21.09 -3.11
CA GLU A 269 4.46 -21.78 -2.17
C GLU A 269 3.01 -21.27 -2.30
N ILE A 270 2.78 -19.95 -2.34
CA ILE A 270 1.40 -19.43 -2.45
C ILE A 270 0.75 -19.79 -3.79
N ARG A 271 1.54 -19.90 -4.87
CA ARG A 271 1.06 -20.36 -6.17
C ARG A 271 0.52 -21.80 -6.10
N THR A 272 1.18 -22.70 -5.39
CA THR A 272 0.78 -24.12 -5.34
C THR A 272 -0.47 -24.35 -4.49
N VAL A 273 -0.68 -23.55 -3.45
CA VAL A 273 -1.85 -23.62 -2.57
C VAL A 273 -3.08 -22.93 -3.19
N GLY A 274 -2.88 -22.16 -4.26
CA GLY A 274 -3.92 -21.39 -4.94
C GLY A 274 -3.86 -19.94 -4.50
N ALA A 275 -3.07 -19.15 -5.22
CA ALA A 275 -2.95 -17.73 -4.94
C ALA A 275 -4.32 -17.05 -5.17
N GLY A 276 -4.93 -16.58 -4.10
CA GLY A 276 -6.08 -15.68 -4.17
C GLY A 276 -5.65 -14.26 -4.57
N ASP A 277 -6.54 -13.29 -4.34
CA ASP A 277 -6.23 -11.88 -4.59
C ASP A 277 -5.06 -11.41 -3.72
N THR A 278 -4.09 -10.73 -4.35
CA THR A 278 -2.94 -10.19 -3.64
C THR A 278 -3.40 -9.06 -2.69
N PRO A 279 -3.05 -9.10 -1.40
CA PRO A 279 -3.39 -8.00 -0.49
C PRO A 279 -2.67 -6.72 -0.92
N SER A 280 -3.40 -5.61 -0.96
CA SER A 280 -2.88 -4.31 -1.36
C SER A 280 -2.44 -3.50 -0.14
N PHE A 281 -1.20 -3.03 -0.14
CA PHE A 281 -0.66 -2.17 0.90
C PHE A 281 -0.15 -0.84 0.30
N PRO A 282 -0.57 0.32 0.83
CA PRO A 282 -0.23 1.62 0.24
C PRO A 282 1.26 1.93 0.14
N HIS A 283 2.08 1.36 1.03
CA HIS A 283 3.52 1.62 1.09
C HIS A 283 4.34 0.66 0.21
N VAL A 284 3.73 -0.41 -0.30
CA VAL A 284 4.41 -1.42 -1.12
C VAL A 284 4.43 -0.95 -2.58
N GLY A 285 5.65 -0.69 -3.08
CA GLY A 285 5.88 -0.35 -4.48
C GLY A 285 5.95 -1.57 -5.40
N ALA A 286 5.78 -1.34 -6.69
CA ALA A 286 5.96 -2.38 -7.71
C ALA A 286 7.44 -2.79 -7.84
N ILE A 287 7.66 -4.04 -8.21
CA ILE A 287 8.98 -4.60 -8.50
C ILE A 287 9.12 -4.81 -10.00
N ASP A 288 10.22 -4.31 -10.58
CA ASP A 288 10.60 -4.57 -11.97
C ASP A 288 12.01 -5.19 -12.00
N PRO A 289 12.13 -6.53 -11.99
CA PRO A 289 13.42 -7.20 -11.93
C PRO A 289 14.27 -6.97 -13.18
N ILE A 290 13.64 -6.83 -14.35
CA ILE A 290 14.32 -6.66 -15.64
C ILE A 290 14.97 -5.29 -15.71
N ALA A 291 14.20 -4.23 -15.40
CA ALA A 291 14.70 -2.87 -15.42
C ALA A 291 15.87 -2.71 -14.42
N ALA A 292 15.70 -3.22 -13.20
CA ALA A 292 16.72 -3.15 -12.16
C ALA A 292 18.01 -3.88 -12.54
N ARG A 293 17.92 -5.11 -13.09
CA ARG A 293 19.12 -5.83 -13.55
C ARG A 293 19.82 -5.13 -14.69
N ARG A 294 19.08 -4.64 -15.68
CA ARG A 294 19.65 -3.93 -16.83
C ARG A 294 20.44 -2.70 -16.39
N VAL A 295 19.85 -1.86 -15.53
CA VAL A 295 20.49 -0.64 -15.04
C VAL A 295 21.68 -0.95 -14.15
N ARG A 296 21.56 -1.94 -13.26
CA ARG A 296 22.67 -2.40 -12.43
C ARG A 296 23.84 -2.94 -13.26
N ALA A 297 23.58 -3.74 -14.29
CA ALA A 297 24.61 -4.27 -15.18
C ALA A 297 25.36 -3.13 -15.91
N ALA A 298 24.61 -2.15 -16.42
CA ALA A 298 25.20 -0.96 -17.02
C ALA A 298 26.05 -0.15 -16.02
N ARG A 299 25.60 -0.02 -14.76
CA ARG A 299 26.37 0.63 -13.69
C ARG A 299 27.68 -0.08 -13.42
N ILE A 300 27.65 -1.40 -13.21
CA ILE A 300 28.84 -2.21 -12.94
C ILE A 300 29.84 -2.09 -14.09
N ALA A 301 29.38 -2.12 -15.34
CA ALA A 301 30.24 -1.93 -16.51
C ALA A 301 30.92 -0.54 -16.52
N ARG A 302 30.18 0.53 -16.19
CA ARG A 302 30.74 1.90 -16.08
C ARG A 302 31.77 2.01 -14.97
N GLU A 303 31.46 1.50 -13.78
CA GLU A 303 32.36 1.53 -12.62
C GLU A 303 33.63 0.73 -12.88
N LEU A 304 33.52 -0.47 -13.46
CA LEU A 304 34.66 -1.30 -13.84
C LEU A 304 35.57 -0.58 -14.84
N ALA A 305 35.00 0.12 -15.83
CA ALA A 305 35.77 0.90 -16.80
C ALA A 305 36.53 2.05 -16.13
N VAL A 306 35.94 2.73 -15.14
CA VAL A 306 36.61 3.79 -14.37
C VAL A 306 37.75 3.21 -13.54
N VAL A 307 37.51 2.12 -12.81
CA VAL A 307 38.54 1.45 -11.99
C VAL A 307 39.70 0.98 -12.86
N ARG A 308 39.42 0.35 -14.01
CA ARG A 308 40.45 -0.10 -14.96
C ARG A 308 41.28 1.07 -15.47
N ARG A 309 40.67 2.21 -15.78
CA ARG A 309 41.39 3.43 -16.17
C ARG A 309 42.29 3.95 -15.03
N ALA A 310 41.79 3.99 -13.79
CA ALA A 310 42.58 4.43 -12.64
C ALA A 310 43.78 3.50 -12.37
N LEU A 311 43.57 2.18 -12.42
CA LEU A 311 44.64 1.19 -12.25
C LEU A 311 45.72 1.31 -13.34
N ASN A 312 45.33 1.54 -14.59
CA ASN A 312 46.27 1.77 -15.69
C ASN A 312 47.11 3.04 -15.47
N VAL A 313 46.53 4.10 -14.91
CA VAL A 313 47.26 5.33 -14.56
C VAL A 313 48.29 5.05 -13.45
N ILE A 314 47.89 4.32 -12.39
CA ILE A 314 48.78 3.96 -11.28
C ILE A 314 49.96 3.11 -11.77
N ALA A 315 49.70 2.09 -12.60
CA ALA A 315 50.76 1.26 -13.19
C ALA A 315 51.73 2.07 -14.08
N ALA A 316 51.22 3.07 -14.80
CA ALA A 316 52.04 3.97 -15.61
C ALA A 316 52.86 4.97 -14.78
N THR A 317 52.43 5.29 -13.55
CA THR A 317 53.20 6.14 -12.62
C THR A 317 54.26 5.35 -11.86
N ASP A 318 53.99 4.10 -11.48
CA ASP A 318 54.97 3.23 -10.80
C ASP A 318 56.14 2.87 -11.72
N THR A 319 55.89 2.72 -13.02
CA THR A 319 56.95 2.47 -14.02
C THR A 319 57.85 3.69 -14.28
N LYS A 320 57.47 4.90 -13.85
CA LYS A 320 58.27 6.12 -14.00
C LYS A 320 59.10 6.50 -12.77
N ALA A 321 58.90 5.85 -11.63
CA ALA A 321 59.70 6.07 -10.42
C ALA A 321 60.65 4.88 -10.18
N GLY A 322 61.72 4.80 -10.97
CA GLY A 322 62.92 4.02 -10.61
C GLY A 322 63.09 2.63 -11.21
N ALA A 323 62.62 2.37 -12.44
CA ALA A 323 63.03 1.18 -13.19
C ALA A 323 64.37 1.43 -13.92
N ALA A 324 65.45 1.51 -13.16
CA ALA A 324 66.77 1.13 -13.67
C ALA A 324 66.85 -0.41 -13.59
N ASP A 325 66.90 -1.04 -14.76
CA ASP A 325 67.34 -2.42 -15.03
C ASP A 325 67.15 -3.45 -13.90
N ASN A 326 65.97 -4.09 -13.84
CA ASN A 326 65.83 -5.39 -13.20
C ASN A 326 65.26 -6.42 -14.21
N PRO A 327 66.06 -7.42 -14.64
CA PRO A 327 65.67 -8.37 -15.69
C PRO A 327 64.63 -9.43 -15.26
N ASP A 328 64.16 -9.42 -14.02
CA ASP A 328 63.27 -10.47 -13.48
C ASP A 328 61.76 -10.23 -13.67
N TYR A 329 61.35 -9.10 -14.26
CA TYR A 329 59.92 -8.83 -14.55
C TYR A 329 59.72 -8.36 -16.00
N PRO A 330 59.17 -9.20 -16.89
CA PRO A 330 58.77 -8.74 -18.21
C PRO A 330 57.52 -7.83 -18.09
N PRO A 331 57.42 -6.76 -18.89
CA PRO A 331 56.24 -5.90 -18.90
C PRO A 331 55.03 -6.70 -19.40
N LEU A 332 53.90 -6.58 -18.70
CA LEU A 332 52.62 -7.14 -19.16
C LEU A 332 52.30 -6.55 -20.54
N ALA A 333 52.42 -7.38 -21.57
CA ALA A 333 52.05 -7.03 -22.93
C ALA A 333 50.59 -6.56 -22.94
N ALA A 334 50.37 -5.34 -23.42
CA ALA A 334 49.05 -4.88 -23.78
C ALA A 334 48.57 -5.74 -24.96
N GLU A 335 47.75 -6.75 -24.68
CA GLU A 335 46.98 -7.43 -25.71
C GLU A 335 45.94 -6.43 -26.26
N ALA A 336 46.34 -5.75 -27.33
CA ALA A 336 45.44 -5.10 -28.26
C ALA A 336 44.63 -6.21 -28.96
N GLY A 337 43.37 -6.38 -28.56
CA GLY A 337 42.52 -7.39 -29.18
C GLY A 337 41.19 -7.67 -28.48
N MET A 338 40.41 -6.64 -28.13
CA MET A 338 38.97 -6.83 -27.97
C MET A 338 38.28 -5.57 -28.51
N GLN A 339 37.74 -5.68 -29.73
CA GLN A 339 36.85 -4.67 -30.28
C GLN A 339 35.70 -4.46 -29.30
N ALA A 340 35.57 -3.23 -28.79
CA ALA A 340 34.33 -2.80 -28.17
C ALA A 340 33.27 -2.80 -29.26
N VAL A 341 32.29 -3.71 -29.15
CA VAL A 341 31.07 -3.63 -29.94
C VAL A 341 30.35 -2.36 -29.50
N ASP A 342 30.23 -1.40 -30.41
CA ASP A 342 29.50 -0.16 -30.23
C ASP A 342 27.99 -0.46 -30.20
N PRO A 343 27.28 -0.27 -29.06
CA PRO A 343 25.85 -0.55 -28.98
C PRO A 343 24.98 0.45 -29.76
N GLN A 344 25.56 1.51 -30.35
CA GLN A 344 24.83 2.54 -31.08
C GLN A 344 24.79 2.33 -32.60
N ALA A 345 25.50 1.33 -33.15
CA ALA A 345 25.50 1.05 -34.59
C ALA A 345 24.23 0.31 -35.08
N ASP A 346 23.53 -0.41 -34.21
CA ASP A 346 22.29 -1.14 -34.58
C ASP A 346 21.03 -0.24 -34.60
N LEU A 347 21.15 1.06 -34.34
CA LEU A 347 20.02 2.00 -34.31
C LEU A 347 19.83 2.80 -35.61
N GLN A 348 20.58 2.53 -36.69
CA GLN A 348 20.43 3.26 -37.95
C GLN A 348 20.18 2.40 -39.21
N GLY A 349 19.95 1.09 -39.06
CA GLY A 349 19.71 0.20 -40.19
C GLY A 349 18.40 -0.56 -40.09
N ASP A 350 17.25 0.11 -40.05
CA ASP A 350 15.97 -0.44 -40.55
C ASP A 350 14.85 0.62 -40.50
N LEU A 351 14.88 1.55 -41.45
CA LEU A 351 13.69 2.25 -41.93
C LEU A 351 13.48 1.86 -43.39
N VAL A 352 12.92 0.67 -43.60
CA VAL A 352 12.36 0.29 -44.91
C VAL A 352 11.02 1.02 -45.07
N PRO A 353 10.82 1.87 -46.09
CA PRO A 353 9.53 2.48 -46.33
C PRO A 353 8.53 1.42 -46.82
N CYS A 354 7.45 1.23 -46.07
CA CYS A 354 6.31 0.42 -46.47
C CYS A 354 5.75 0.91 -47.82
N ARG A 355 5.94 0.11 -48.88
CA ARG A 355 5.20 0.28 -50.14
C ARG A 355 3.76 -0.20 -49.98
N PRO A 356 2.76 0.51 -50.51
CA PRO A 356 1.36 0.09 -50.40
C PRO A 356 1.07 -1.14 -51.28
N ARG A 357 0.32 -2.10 -50.70
CA ARG A 357 -0.19 -3.31 -51.37
C ARG A 357 -1.14 -2.95 -52.53
N PRO A 358 -1.05 -3.60 -53.71
CA PRO A 358 -2.00 -3.37 -54.79
C PRO A 358 -3.37 -4.00 -54.47
N ALA A 359 -4.42 -3.24 -54.76
CA ALA A 359 -5.81 -3.64 -54.62
C ALA A 359 -6.15 -4.86 -55.50
N ARG A 360 -6.73 -5.90 -54.88
CA ARG A 360 -7.37 -7.00 -55.61
C ARG A 360 -8.59 -6.45 -56.35
N ARG A 361 -8.50 -6.37 -57.67
CA ARG A 361 -9.64 -6.16 -58.57
C ARG A 361 -10.62 -7.33 -58.44
N ARG A 362 -11.88 -7.00 -58.19
CA ARG A 362 -13.04 -7.86 -58.46
C ARG A 362 -13.28 -7.92 -59.97
N SER A 363 -13.52 -9.13 -60.47
CA SER A 363 -14.21 -9.46 -61.73
C SER A 363 -14.28 -11.00 -61.75
N ARG A 364 -15.41 -11.69 -61.90
CA ARG A 364 -16.76 -11.38 -62.34
C ARG A 364 -17.72 -12.33 -61.61
#